data_AF-A0A544XVI8-F1
#
_entry.id   AF-A0A544XVI8-F1
#
_cell.length_a   1.000
_cell.length_b   1.000
_cell.length_c   1.000
_cell.angle_alpha   90.00
_cell.angle_beta   90.00
_cell.angle_gamma   90.00
#
_symmetry.space_group_name_H-M   'P 1'
#
loop_
_entity.id
_entity.type
_entity.pdbx_description
1 polymer ?
#
loop_
_entity_poly.entity_id
_entity_poly.type
_entity_poly.pdbx_seq_one_letter_code
_entity_poly.pdbx_strand_id
1 'polypeptide(L)'
;MNEQGREPYGEVTPRVKEVRVGGKRAEVIDCQDTSQAGMADRRTHQLIPGTIKANSTANIRADLEQSSDGRWRLVGLSIREAACTPPSS
;
A
#
# COMPACT_ATOMS: atom_id res chain seq x y z
N MET A 1 15.66 -3.28 7.17
CA MET A 1 15.44 -1.99 6.49
C MET A 1 16.14 -0.93 7.33
N ASN A 2 17.35 -0.53 6.96
CA ASN A 2 18.13 0.45 7.72
C ASN A 2 17.76 1.84 7.21
N GLU A 3 16.62 2.35 7.68
CA GLU A 3 16.11 3.69 7.39
C GLU A 3 16.90 4.71 8.23
N GLN A 4 17.99 5.21 7.67
CA GLN A 4 18.77 6.30 8.27
C GLN A 4 17.88 7.55 8.43
N GLY A 5 17.26 7.71 9.61
CA GLY A 5 16.57 8.94 10.01
C GLY A 5 15.38 9.35 9.15
N ARG A 6 14.73 8.44 8.45
CA ARG A 6 13.54 8.73 7.62
C ARG A 6 12.29 8.04 8.17
N GLU A 7 11.14 8.61 7.89
CA GLU A 7 9.83 8.02 8.20
C GLU A 7 8.82 8.28 7.06
N PRO A 8 7.74 7.48 6.94
CA PRO A 8 6.68 7.74 5.98
C PRO A 8 6.01 9.10 6.21
N TYR A 9 5.65 9.79 5.12
CA TYR A 9 4.94 11.05 5.15
C TYR A 9 3.75 11.04 4.18
N GLY A 10 2.66 11.70 4.58
CA GLY A 10 1.47 11.88 3.73
C GLY A 10 0.55 10.67 3.72
N GLU A 11 -0.18 10.50 2.62
CA GLU A 11 -1.27 9.52 2.51
C GLU A 11 -1.06 8.58 1.32
N VAL A 12 -1.39 7.30 1.55
CA VAL A 12 -1.55 6.29 0.51
C VAL A 12 -3.04 6.01 0.38
N THR A 13 -3.60 6.21 -0.81
CA THR A 13 -5.02 5.99 -1.06
C THR A 13 -5.22 4.65 -1.76
N PRO A 14 -5.88 3.65 -1.13
CA PRO A 14 -6.24 2.40 -1.79
C PRO A 14 -7.17 2.62 -2.99
N ARG A 15 -6.96 1.88 -4.07
CA ARG A 15 -7.86 1.80 -5.23
C ARG A 15 -8.04 0.33 -5.61
N VAL A 16 -8.84 -0.36 -4.80
CA VAL A 16 -9.05 -1.81 -4.92
C VAL A 16 -9.56 -2.16 -6.31
N LYS A 17 -8.84 -3.05 -6.99
CA LYS A 17 -9.17 -3.52 -8.34
C LYS A 17 -9.99 -4.80 -8.32
N GLU A 18 -9.63 -5.71 -7.43
CA GLU A 18 -10.23 -7.03 -7.38
C GLU A 18 -10.18 -7.59 -5.97
N VAL A 19 -11.26 -8.29 -5.59
CA VAL A 19 -11.32 -9.09 -4.37
C VAL A 19 -11.81 -10.47 -4.74
N ARG A 20 -11.04 -11.49 -4.41
CA ARG A 20 -11.41 -12.90 -4.56
C ARG A 20 -11.53 -13.53 -3.19
N VAL A 21 -12.64 -14.20 -2.91
CA VAL A 21 -12.89 -14.89 -1.63
C VAL A 21 -13.18 -16.36 -1.89
N GLY A 22 -12.49 -17.24 -1.17
CA GLY A 22 -12.65 -18.69 -1.24
C GLY A 22 -12.60 -19.31 0.15
N GLY A 23 -13.75 -19.67 0.70
CA GLY A 23 -13.87 -20.17 2.07
C GLY A 23 -13.33 -19.16 3.07
N LYS A 24 -12.31 -19.55 3.84
CA LYS A 24 -11.62 -18.69 4.83
C LYS A 24 -10.37 -18.00 4.28
N ARG A 25 -10.21 -17.94 2.95
CA ARG A 25 -9.09 -17.26 2.29
C ARG A 25 -9.61 -16.16 1.38
N ALA A 26 -8.85 -15.07 1.26
CA ALA A 26 -9.13 -13.99 0.34
C ALA A 26 -7.84 -13.45 -0.29
N GLU A 27 -7.97 -12.93 -1.50
CA GLU A 27 -6.94 -12.20 -2.23
C GLU A 27 -7.51 -10.82 -2.58
N VAL A 28 -6.76 -9.77 -2.27
CA VAL A 28 -7.07 -8.39 -2.66
C VAL A 28 -5.97 -7.89 -3.59
N ILE A 29 -6.36 -7.48 -4.80
CA ILE A 29 -5.48 -6.78 -5.74
C ILE A 29 -5.85 -5.30 -5.70
N ASP A 30 -4.87 -4.47 -5.37
CA ASP A 30 -5.03 -3.03 -5.16
C ASP A 30 -4.02 -2.25 -6.01
N CYS A 31 -4.46 -1.11 -6.54
CA CYS A 31 -3.59 -0.18 -7.24
C CYS A 31 -3.54 1.14 -6.49
N GLN A 32 -2.68 1.20 -5.48
CA GLN A 32 -2.61 2.33 -4.57
C GLN A 32 -2.16 3.59 -5.30
N ASP A 33 -2.85 4.69 -5.02
CA ASP A 33 -2.40 6.03 -5.34
C ASP A 33 -1.44 6.48 -4.24
N THR A 34 -0.18 6.64 -4.63
CA THR A 34 0.94 7.04 -3.76
C THR A 34 1.42 8.46 -4.11
N SER A 35 0.66 9.20 -4.92
CA SER A 35 1.04 10.53 -5.39
C SER A 35 1.13 11.59 -4.29
N GLN A 36 0.62 11.29 -3.10
CA GLN A 36 0.71 12.11 -1.89
C GLN A 36 1.60 11.49 -0.80
N ALA A 37 2.28 10.38 -1.11
CA ALA A 37 3.16 9.67 -0.19
C ALA A 37 4.63 9.98 -0.48
N GLY A 38 5.42 10.14 0.58
CA GLY A 38 6.86 10.40 0.50
C GLY A 38 7.57 10.01 1.79
N MET A 39 8.75 10.60 2.01
CA MET A 39 9.53 10.39 3.22
C MET A 39 9.79 11.72 3.92
N ALA A 40 9.67 11.75 5.24
CA ALA A 40 10.09 12.86 6.09
C ALA A 40 11.41 12.56 6.80
N ASP A 41 12.13 13.60 7.22
CA ASP A 41 13.20 13.50 8.20
C ASP A 41 12.57 13.20 9.56
N ARG A 42 12.95 12.09 10.17
CA ARG A 42 12.34 11.58 11.41
C ARG A 42 12.59 12.47 12.62
N ARG A 43 13.61 13.33 12.60
CA ARG A 43 13.93 14.24 13.71
C ARG A 43 13.11 15.52 13.61
N THR A 44 12.89 16.03 12.40
CA THR A 44 12.14 17.29 12.19
C THR A 44 10.68 17.08 11.80
N HIS A 45 10.30 15.85 11.42
CA HIS A 45 9.02 15.50 10.81
C HIS A 45 8.72 16.28 9.52
N GLN A 46 9.74 16.90 8.92
CA GLN A 46 9.58 17.68 7.69
C GLN A 46 9.75 16.77 6.48
N LEU A 47 8.86 16.96 5.50
CA LEU A 47 8.96 16.31 4.19
C LEU A 47 10.34 16.53 3.57
N ILE A 48 10.99 15.46 3.14
CA ILE A 48 12.24 15.51 2.37
C ILE A 48 11.87 15.86 0.92
N PRO A 49 12.36 17.00 0.38
CA PRO A 49 12.05 17.40 -0.99
C PRO A 49 12.39 16.31 -2.02
N GLY A 50 11.51 16.12 -3.01
CA GLY A 50 11.71 15.15 -4.09
C GLY A 50 11.37 13.70 -3.75
N THR A 51 10.89 13.40 -2.53
CA THR A 51 10.45 12.05 -2.16
C THR A 51 9.01 11.73 -2.57
N ILE A 52 8.15 12.76 -2.67
CA ILE A 52 6.83 12.64 -3.30
C ILE A 52 7.00 12.62 -4.81
N LYS A 53 6.41 11.62 -5.46
CA LYS A 53 6.38 11.48 -6.92
C LYS A 53 4.96 11.67 -7.42
N ALA A 54 4.74 12.73 -8.20
CA ALA A 54 3.47 12.96 -8.86
C ALA A 54 3.09 11.76 -9.74
N ASN A 55 1.80 11.40 -9.76
CA ASN A 55 1.25 10.28 -10.53
C ASN A 55 1.86 8.90 -10.19
N SER A 56 2.43 8.74 -8.99
CA SER A 56 2.99 7.46 -8.55
C SER A 56 1.89 6.50 -8.09
N THR A 57 1.94 5.26 -8.58
CA THR A 57 1.07 4.16 -8.14
C THR A 57 1.88 2.95 -7.69
N ALA A 58 1.29 2.16 -6.78
CA ALA A 58 1.87 0.90 -6.32
C ALA A 58 0.86 -0.24 -6.47
N ASN A 59 1.29 -1.33 -7.12
CA ASN A 59 0.46 -2.51 -7.29
C ASN A 59 0.68 -3.47 -6.12
N ILE A 60 -0.37 -3.66 -5.32
CA ILE A 60 -0.34 -4.47 -4.12
C ILE A 60 -1.20 -5.71 -4.32
N ARG A 61 -0.65 -6.87 -3.93
CA ARG A 61 -1.43 -8.07 -3.68
C ARG A 61 -1.34 -8.42 -2.21
N ALA A 62 -2.50 -8.48 -1.55
CA ALA A 62 -2.66 -8.92 -0.18
C ALA A 62 -3.40 -10.26 -0.13
N ASP A 63 -2.78 -11.26 0.48
CA ASP A 63 -3.42 -12.54 0.78
C ASP A 63 -3.87 -12.52 2.25
N LEU A 64 -5.12 -12.90 2.50
CA LEU A 64 -5.75 -12.86 3.82
C LEU A 64 -6.33 -14.22 4.20
N GLU A 65 -6.31 -14.51 5.51
CA GLU A 65 -7.04 -15.62 6.09
C GLU A 65 -8.01 -15.13 7.17
N GLN A 66 -9.21 -15.69 7.16
CA GLN A 66 -10.22 -15.42 8.17
C GLN A 66 -9.97 -16.30 9.39
N SER A 67 -9.69 -15.67 10.53
CA SER A 67 -9.45 -16.40 11.77
C SER A 67 -10.75 -16.91 12.40
N SER A 68 -10.62 -17.67 13.49
CA SER A 68 -11.77 -18.26 14.21
C SER A 68 -12.77 -17.23 14.74
N ASP A 69 -12.32 -16.00 14.97
CA ASP A 69 -13.16 -14.86 15.39
C ASP A 69 -13.87 -14.15 14.22
N GLY A 70 -13.79 -14.70 13.00
CA GLY A 70 -14.43 -14.15 11.82
C GLY A 70 -13.73 -12.95 11.19
N ARG A 71 -12.60 -12.47 11.75
CA ARG A 71 -11.85 -11.34 11.19
C ARG A 71 -10.81 -11.81 10.19
N TRP A 72 -10.73 -11.11 9.06
CA TRP A 72 -9.68 -11.27 8.06
C TRP A 72 -8.36 -10.69 8.58
N ARG A 73 -7.27 -11.45 8.39
CA ARG A 73 -5.92 -11.01 8.75
C ARG A 73 -5.00 -11.19 7.57
N LEU A 74 -4.11 -10.23 7.39
CA LEU A 74 -3.07 -10.28 6.38
C LEU A 74 -2.11 -11.44 6.71
N VAL A 75 -1.93 -12.36 5.77
CA VAL A 75 -0.97 -13.47 5.89
C VAL A 75 0.12 -13.40 4.83
N GLY A 76 -0.09 -12.62 3.76
CA GLY A 76 0.89 -12.36 2.71
C GLY A 76 0.70 -10.98 2.10
N LEU A 77 1.80 -10.30 1.80
CA LEU A 77 1.80 -9.01 1.13
C LEU A 77 2.93 -8.99 0.10
N SER A 78 2.58 -8.64 -1.14
CA SER A 78 3.56 -8.43 -2.20
C SER A 78 3.32 -7.10 -2.90
N ILE A 79 4.41 -6.37 -3.11
CA ILE A 79 4.43 -5.13 -3.88
C ILE A 79 5.01 -5.49 -5.25
N ARG A 80 4.28 -5.19 -6.32
CA ARG A 80 4.79 -5.32 -7.67
C ARG A 80 5.27 -3.94 -8.12
N GLU A 81 6.53 -3.86 -8.52
CA GLU A 81 7.16 -2.62 -9.01
C GLU A 81 6.55 -2.14 -10.34
N ALA A 82 5.74 -2.96 -11.00
CA ALA A 82 5.03 -2.57 -12.22
C ALA A 82 3.95 -1.52 -11.91
N ALA A 83 4.01 -0.40 -12.63
CA ALA A 83 2.96 0.62 -12.61
C ALA A 83 1.60 -0.02 -12.91
N CYS A 84 0.58 0.42 -12.18
CA CYS A 84 -0.79 -0.02 -12.38
C CYS A 84 -1.69 1.18 -12.66
N THR A 85 -2.76 0.93 -13.41
CA THR A 85 -3.85 1.89 -13.60
C THR A 85 -4.94 1.60 -12.57
N PRO A 86 -5.30 2.58 -11.72
CA PRO A 86 -6.47 2.50 -10.85
C PRO A 86 -7.75 2.31 -11.69
N PRO A 87 -8.79 1.66 -11.15
CA PRO A 87 -10.09 1.61 -11.81
C PRO A 87 -10.67 3.03 -11.93
N SER A 88 -11.40 3.29 -13.01
CA SER A 88 -12.17 4.54 -13.17
C SER A 88 -13.24 4.61 -12.08
N SER A 89 -13.34 5.77 -11.42
CA SER A 89 -14.36 6.10 -10.42
C SER A 89 -15.78 6.05 -10.98
#